data_AF-A0A929NQ70-F1
#
_entry.id   AF-A0A929NQ70-F1
#
_cell.length_a   1.000
_cell.length_b   1.000
_cell.length_c   1.000
_cell.angle_alpha   90.00
_cell.angle_beta   90.00
_cell.angle_gamma   90.00
#
_symmetry.space_group_name_H-M   'P 1'
#
loop_
_entity.id
_entity.type
_entity.pdbx_description
1 polymer ?
#
loop_
_entity_poly.entity_id
_entity_poly.type
_entity_poly.pdbx_seq_one_letter_code
_entity_poly.pdbx_strand_id
1 'polypeptide(L)'
;MKIPASLGRVALALGIGAAGGWAFALLTLPLPWMLGSMAFCTVAAVMRAPISAPALVRPYMIAVVGVMLGSGYSPEMLDRAGEWLVSLGMLWVYVVAVGGVGLAYFRLFTRYDPATAYFCAMPGGFNEMVMMGAEMGGDERKIALTHASRVLLVVFTVPLWLRLTGQLDIMDRMALGVGLADVAPAEYLLLAACGLGWPIAAKLRLPAAALVGPMIL
;
A
#
# COMPACT_ATOMS: atom_id res chain seq x y z
N MET A 1 -1.83 -13.91 20.98
CA MET A 1 -2.85 -14.33 20.00
C MET A 1 -3.94 -13.26 20.01
N LYS A 2 -3.96 -12.35 19.03
CA LYS A 2 -4.86 -11.19 19.00
C LYS A 2 -6.27 -11.66 18.60
N ILE A 3 -7.27 -11.26 19.37
CA ILE A 3 -8.70 -11.60 19.21
C ILE A 3 -9.10 -11.41 17.73
N PRO A 4 -9.67 -12.42 17.04
CA PRO A 4 -10.15 -12.22 15.69
C PRO A 4 -11.19 -11.10 15.72
N ALA A 5 -11.02 -10.09 14.88
CA ALA A 5 -12.03 -9.08 14.68
C ALA A 5 -13.37 -9.79 14.47
N SER A 6 -14.38 -9.46 15.28
CA SER A 6 -15.69 -10.10 15.14
C SER A 6 -16.15 -9.94 13.69
N LEU A 7 -16.54 -11.03 13.04
CA LEU A 7 -16.88 -11.09 11.62
C LEU A 7 -17.75 -9.90 11.15
N GLY A 8 -18.69 -9.46 12.00
CA GLY A 8 -19.53 -8.29 11.76
C GLY A 8 -18.78 -6.97 11.55
N ARG A 9 -17.65 -6.72 12.25
CA ARG A 9 -16.83 -5.51 12.06
C ARG A 9 -16.07 -5.53 10.75
N VAL A 10 -15.65 -6.71 10.31
CA VAL A 10 -14.99 -6.90 9.01
C VAL A 10 -16.01 -6.74 7.89
N ALA A 11 -17.18 -7.38 8.01
CA ALA A 11 -18.27 -7.23 7.04
C ALA A 11 -18.73 -5.77 6.93
N LEU A 12 -18.81 -5.05 8.06
CA LEU A 12 -19.12 -3.63 8.07
C LEU A 12 -18.05 -2.81 7.33
N ALA A 13 -16.77 -3.08 7.58
CA ALA A 13 -15.66 -2.41 6.89
C ALA A 13 -15.71 -2.65 5.37
N LEU A 14 -15.96 -3.89 4.95
CA LEU A 14 -16.10 -4.26 3.54
C LEU A 14 -17.32 -3.59 2.90
N GLY A 15 -18.45 -3.53 3.60
CA GLY A 15 -19.67 -2.86 3.12
C GLY A 15 -19.46 -1.35 2.94
N ILE A 16 -18.86 -0.68 3.94
CA ILE A 16 -18.51 0.74 3.86
C ILE A 16 -17.51 1.00 2.73
N GLY A 17 -16.50 0.14 2.61
CA GLY A 17 -15.50 0.22 1.54
C GLY A 17 -16.09 0.06 0.15
N ALA A 18 -16.98 -0.93 -0.04
CA ALA A 18 -17.68 -1.18 -1.29
C ALA A 18 -18.61 -0.02 -1.66
N ALA A 19 -19.35 0.52 -0.68
CA ALA A 19 -20.21 1.69 -0.88
C ALA A 19 -19.39 2.92 -1.32
N GLY A 20 -18.25 3.16 -0.66
CA GLY A 20 -17.34 4.24 -1.05
C GLY A 20 -16.77 4.07 -2.45
N GLY A 21 -16.32 2.85 -2.78
CA GLY A 21 -15.82 2.50 -4.11
C GLY A 21 -16.87 2.70 -5.20
N TRP A 22 -18.10 2.25 -4.95
CA TRP A 22 -19.23 2.43 -5.86
C TRP A 22 -19.58 3.90 -6.07
N ALA A 23 -19.64 4.69 -4.99
CA ALA A 23 -19.89 6.12 -5.07
C ALA A 23 -18.83 6.84 -5.92
N PHE A 24 -17.54 6.49 -5.74
CA PHE A 24 -16.46 7.08 -6.53
C PHE A 24 -16.48 6.62 -7.98
N ALA A 25 -16.95 5.40 -8.26
CA ALA A 25 -17.12 4.89 -9.61
C ALA A 25 -18.22 5.68 -10.36
N LEU A 26 -19.34 5.98 -9.70
CA LEU A 26 -20.39 6.84 -10.25
C LEU A 26 -19.89 8.26 -10.55
N LEU A 27 -18.95 8.77 -9.75
CA LEU A 27 -18.32 10.07 -9.94
C LEU A 27 -17.18 10.05 -10.98
N THR A 28 -16.89 8.90 -11.60
CA THR A 28 -15.79 8.71 -12.57
C THR A 28 -14.41 9.15 -12.04
N LEU A 29 -14.20 9.02 -10.73
CA LEU A 29 -12.93 9.34 -10.10
C LEU A 29 -11.87 8.27 -10.43
N PRO A 30 -10.57 8.62 -10.50
CA PRO A 30 -9.53 7.65 -10.78
C PRO A 30 -9.41 6.65 -9.63
N LEU A 31 -9.13 5.38 -9.92
CA LEU A 31 -8.99 4.31 -8.94
C LEU A 31 -10.16 4.27 -7.93
N PRO A 32 -11.42 4.24 -8.40
CA PRO A 32 -12.58 4.52 -7.55
C PRO A 32 -12.71 3.55 -6.38
N TRP A 33 -12.46 2.25 -6.63
CA TRP A 33 -12.47 1.21 -5.61
C TRP A 33 -11.41 1.39 -4.53
N MET A 34 -10.27 2.02 -4.85
CA MET A 34 -9.20 2.27 -3.89
C MET A 34 -9.43 3.59 -3.13
N LEU A 35 -9.67 4.68 -3.85
CA LEU A 35 -9.88 6.01 -3.25
C LEU A 35 -11.19 6.07 -2.44
N GLY A 36 -12.27 5.53 -3.00
CA GLY A 36 -13.58 5.53 -2.37
C GLY A 36 -13.61 4.67 -1.12
N SER A 37 -13.05 3.46 -1.17
CA SER A 37 -12.97 2.60 0.01
C SER A 37 -12.10 3.21 1.12
N MET A 38 -10.98 3.84 0.74
CA MET A 38 -10.10 4.53 1.68
C MET A 38 -10.79 5.73 2.33
N ALA A 39 -11.44 6.61 1.55
CA ALA A 39 -12.20 7.75 2.07
C ALA A 39 -13.26 7.32 3.08
N PHE A 40 -14.14 6.40 2.69
CA PHE A 40 -15.28 5.99 3.51
C PHE A 40 -14.83 5.24 4.76
N CYS A 41 -13.84 4.34 4.65
CA CYS A 41 -13.29 3.66 5.82
C CYS A 41 -12.57 4.63 6.77
N THR A 42 -11.85 5.63 6.25
CA THR A 42 -11.21 6.66 7.08
C THR A 42 -12.26 7.51 7.81
N VAL A 43 -13.30 7.97 7.12
CA VAL A 43 -14.41 8.73 7.74
C VAL A 43 -15.10 7.89 8.81
N ALA A 44 -15.40 6.62 8.53
CA ALA A 44 -15.98 5.70 9.50
C ALA A 44 -15.04 5.48 10.72
N ALA A 45 -13.74 5.32 10.51
CA ALA A 45 -12.76 5.20 11.59
C ALA A 45 -12.70 6.47 12.46
N VAL A 46 -12.71 7.66 11.86
CA VAL A 46 -12.72 8.96 12.57
C VAL A 46 -14.00 9.13 13.38
N MET A 47 -15.15 8.70 12.83
CA MET A 47 -16.43 8.66 13.55
C MET A 47 -16.50 7.56 14.62
N ARG A 48 -15.40 6.82 14.85
CA ARG A 48 -15.29 5.71 15.81
C ARG A 48 -16.28 4.56 15.52
N ALA A 49 -16.67 4.38 14.26
CA ALA A 49 -17.44 3.21 13.86
C ALA A 49 -16.64 1.94 14.19
N PRO A 50 -17.30 0.85 14.61
CA PRO A 50 -16.64 -0.39 14.98
C PRO A 50 -16.21 -1.18 13.73
N ILE A 51 -15.34 -0.61 12.91
CA ILE A 51 -14.79 -1.27 11.72
C ILE A 51 -13.46 -1.94 12.06
N SER A 52 -13.14 -3.01 11.34
CA SER A 52 -11.86 -3.68 11.50
C SER A 52 -11.34 -4.20 10.17
N ALA A 53 -10.03 -4.11 9.97
CA ALA A 53 -9.38 -4.62 8.78
C ALA A 53 -9.46 -6.16 8.72
N PRO A 54 -9.65 -6.75 7.53
CA PRO A 54 -9.66 -8.20 7.34
C PRO A 54 -8.23 -8.77 7.44
N ALA A 55 -7.66 -8.82 8.65
CA ALA A 55 -6.26 -9.18 8.87
C ALA A 55 -5.90 -10.59 8.35
N LEU A 56 -6.87 -11.52 8.37
CA LEU A 56 -6.70 -12.89 7.86
C LEU A 56 -6.60 -12.93 6.33
N VAL A 57 -7.42 -12.13 5.64
CA VAL A 57 -7.56 -12.18 4.18
C VAL A 57 -6.56 -11.24 3.48
N ARG A 58 -6.14 -10.18 4.17
CA ARG A 58 -5.26 -9.12 3.66
C ARG A 58 -3.97 -9.66 3.01
N PRO A 59 -3.21 -10.60 3.61
CA PRO A 59 -1.98 -11.09 2.98
C PRO A 59 -2.22 -11.81 1.65
N TYR A 60 -3.33 -12.56 1.54
CA TYR A 60 -3.71 -13.25 0.29
C TYR A 60 -4.06 -12.24 -0.81
N MET A 61 -4.78 -11.17 -0.47
CA MET A 61 -5.06 -10.09 -1.42
C MET A 61 -3.78 -9.39 -1.87
N ILE A 62 -2.83 -9.18 -0.96
CA ILE A 62 -1.51 -8.61 -1.30
C ILE A 62 -0.73 -9.55 -2.24
N ALA A 63 -0.82 -10.87 -2.05
CA ALA A 63 -0.21 -11.85 -2.93
C ALA A 63 -0.75 -11.77 -4.36
N VAL A 64 -2.07 -11.65 -4.53
CA VAL A 64 -2.69 -11.45 -5.85
C VAL A 64 -2.19 -10.17 -6.52
N VAL A 65 -2.07 -9.07 -5.77
CA VAL A 65 -1.48 -7.81 -6.28
C VAL A 65 -0.01 -8.04 -6.66
N GLY A 66 0.73 -8.85 -5.90
CA GLY A 66 2.11 -9.24 -6.22
C GLY A 66 2.21 -9.92 -7.58
N VAL A 67 1.39 -10.94 -7.82
CA VAL A 67 1.34 -11.64 -9.12
C VAL A 67 0.94 -10.69 -10.24
N MET A 68 -0.05 -9.82 -10.02
CA MET A 68 -0.48 -8.83 -11.00
C MET A 68 0.66 -7.88 -11.38
N LEU A 69 1.42 -7.38 -10.38
CA LEU A 69 2.59 -6.54 -10.64
C LEU A 69 3.71 -7.32 -11.34
N GLY A 70 3.94 -8.58 -10.94
CA GLY A 70 4.94 -9.48 -11.54
C GLY A 70 4.69 -9.77 -13.01
N SER A 71 3.43 -10.02 -13.39
CA SER A 71 3.01 -10.27 -14.78
C SER A 71 3.26 -9.10 -15.74
N GLY A 72 3.49 -7.89 -15.21
CA GLY A 72 3.85 -6.73 -16.01
C GLY A 72 5.34 -6.66 -16.38
N TYR A 73 6.18 -7.52 -15.80
CA TYR A 73 7.61 -7.57 -16.10
C TYR A 73 7.90 -8.61 -17.18
N SER A 74 8.65 -8.20 -18.20
CA SER A 74 9.14 -9.10 -19.25
C SER A 74 10.61 -9.47 -19.00
N PRO A 75 11.09 -10.65 -19.43
CA PRO A 75 12.48 -11.05 -19.27
C PRO A 75 13.47 -10.05 -19.87
N GLU A 76 13.11 -9.37 -20.96
CA GLU A 76 13.95 -8.37 -21.64
C GLU A 76 14.18 -7.12 -20.79
N MET A 77 13.31 -6.84 -19.80
CA MET A 77 13.55 -5.76 -18.84
C MET A 77 14.72 -6.07 -17.90
N LEU A 78 14.98 -7.35 -17.60
CA LEU A 78 16.09 -7.76 -16.75
C LEU A 78 17.45 -7.54 -17.45
N ASP A 79 17.50 -7.69 -18.77
CA ASP A 79 18.70 -7.42 -19.56
C ASP A 79 19.14 -5.95 -19.46
N ARG A 80 18.20 -5.04 -19.17
CA ARG A 80 18.45 -3.61 -18.97
C ARG A 80 18.61 -3.22 -17.50
N ALA A 81 18.67 -4.18 -16.57
CA ALA A 81 18.78 -3.89 -15.14
C ALA A 81 20.01 -3.02 -14.79
N GLY A 82 21.10 -3.13 -15.58
CA GLY A 82 22.28 -2.28 -15.43
C GLY A 82 22.01 -0.78 -15.64
N GLU A 83 21.04 -0.43 -16.49
CA GLU A 83 20.64 0.97 -16.74
C GLU A 83 19.95 1.58 -15.52
N TRP A 84 19.39 0.76 -14.63
CA TRP A 84 18.67 1.24 -13.45
C TRP A 84 19.60 1.66 -12.31
N LEU A 85 20.89 1.34 -12.35
CA LEU A 85 21.83 1.70 -11.29
C LEU A 85 21.87 3.21 -11.03
N VAL A 86 21.82 4.02 -12.09
CA VAL A 86 21.79 5.49 -11.96
C VAL A 86 20.48 5.93 -11.29
N SER A 87 19.34 5.40 -11.75
CA SER A 87 18.01 5.71 -11.20
C SER A 87 17.87 5.28 -9.73
N LEU A 88 18.38 4.10 -9.38
CA LEU A 88 18.41 3.59 -8.01
C LEU A 88 19.35 4.41 -7.12
N GLY A 89 20.50 4.83 -7.64
CA GLY A 89 21.42 5.74 -6.95
C GLY A 89 20.77 7.10 -6.68
N MET A 90 20.10 7.68 -7.69
CA MET A 90 19.35 8.93 -7.54
C MET A 90 18.20 8.79 -6.53
N LEU A 91 17.49 7.66 -6.55
CA LEU A 91 16.45 7.36 -5.57
C LEU A 91 17.00 7.31 -4.14
N TRP A 92 18.18 6.71 -3.95
CA TRP A 92 18.84 6.67 -2.64
C TRP A 92 19.20 8.07 -2.15
N VAL A 93 19.81 8.90 -3.01
CA VAL A 93 20.12 10.30 -2.70
C VAL A 93 18.85 11.09 -2.38
N TYR A 94 17.79 10.90 -3.16
CA TYR A 94 16.49 11.54 -2.94
C TYR A 94 15.91 11.16 -1.57
N VAL A 95 15.93 9.88 -1.21
CA VAL A 95 15.45 9.38 0.08
C VAL A 95 16.23 10.01 1.25
N VAL A 96 17.56 10.06 1.16
CA VAL A 96 18.39 10.67 2.20
C VAL A 96 18.13 12.18 2.30
N ALA A 97 18.03 12.87 1.16
CA ALA A 97 17.77 14.31 1.12
C ALA A 97 16.40 14.65 1.73
N VAL A 98 15.33 13.98 1.28
CA VAL A 98 13.97 14.20 1.80
C VAL A 98 13.86 13.77 3.25
N GLY A 99 14.51 12.68 3.66
CA GLY A 99 14.56 12.25 5.06
C GLY A 99 15.25 13.30 5.94
N GLY A 100 16.37 13.88 5.48
CA GLY A 100 17.07 14.96 6.18
C GLY A 100 16.24 16.24 6.29
N VAL A 101 15.62 16.67 5.18
CA VAL A 101 14.72 17.83 5.16
C VAL A 101 13.50 17.60 6.06
N GLY A 102 12.90 16.42 6.00
CA GLY A 102 11.78 16.03 6.85
C GLY A 102 12.15 16.04 8.33
N LEU A 103 13.34 15.53 8.68
CA LEU A 103 13.83 15.55 10.05
C LEU A 103 14.03 16.98 10.55
N ALA A 104 14.66 17.83 9.74
CA ALA A 104 14.81 19.25 10.06
C ALA A 104 13.44 19.92 10.22
N TYR A 105 12.48 19.62 9.33
CA TYR A 105 11.12 20.15 9.42
C TYR A 105 10.42 19.77 10.73
N PHE A 106 10.41 18.48 11.09
CA PHE A 106 9.77 18.02 12.32
C PHE A 106 10.47 18.56 13.58
N ARG A 107 11.80 18.71 13.56
CA ARG A 107 12.56 19.29 14.68
C ARG A 107 12.31 20.78 14.85
N LEU A 108 12.33 21.55 13.76
CA LEU A 108 12.29 23.01 13.80
C LEU A 108 10.86 23.57 13.91
N PHE A 109 9.92 23.04 13.12
CA PHE A 109 8.57 23.60 13.04
C PHE A 109 7.58 22.90 13.97
N THR A 110 7.61 21.56 14.04
CA THR A 110 6.66 20.82 14.90
C THR A 110 7.16 20.61 16.33
N ARG A 111 8.45 20.87 16.57
CA ARG A 111 9.13 20.70 17.88
C ARG A 111 8.95 19.30 18.47
N TYR A 112 8.93 18.29 17.61
CA TYR A 112 8.92 16.90 18.06
C TYR A 112 10.24 16.54 18.73
N ASP A 113 10.18 15.60 19.68
CA ASP A 113 11.38 15.01 20.27
C ASP A 113 12.21 14.31 19.17
N PRO A 114 13.52 14.11 19.39
CA PRO A 114 14.41 13.54 18.37
C PRO A 114 13.95 12.20 17.81
N ALA A 115 13.42 11.31 18.66
CA ALA A 115 12.97 9.99 18.24
C ALA A 115 11.73 10.12 17.35
N THR A 116 10.68 10.80 17.82
CA THR A 116 9.47 11.03 17.02
C THR A 116 9.78 11.72 15.70
N ALA A 117 10.62 12.76 15.71
CA ALA A 117 10.98 13.48 14.48
C ALA A 117 11.71 12.59 13.47
N TYR A 118 12.63 11.73 13.93
CA TYR A 118 13.36 10.79 13.09
C TYR A 118 12.42 9.75 12.46
N PHE A 119 11.60 9.08 13.28
CA PHE A 119 10.69 8.05 12.78
C PHE A 119 9.52 8.61 11.97
N CYS A 120 9.13 9.87 12.17
CA CYS A 120 8.19 10.58 11.30
C CYS A 120 8.81 10.96 9.95
N ALA A 121 10.11 11.33 9.92
CA ALA A 121 10.78 11.78 8.71
C ALA A 121 11.17 10.62 7.79
N MET A 122 11.81 9.58 8.37
CA MET A 122 12.39 8.50 7.59
C MET A 122 11.31 7.67 6.88
N PRO A 123 11.54 7.27 5.61
CA PRO A 123 10.68 6.30 4.96
C PRO A 123 10.91 4.91 5.57
N GLY A 124 9.84 4.12 5.63
CA GLY A 124 9.89 2.80 6.24
C GLY A 124 8.55 2.11 6.23
N GLY A 125 8.52 0.87 6.74
CA GLY A 125 7.28 0.16 6.98
C GLY A 125 6.48 0.82 8.10
N PHE A 126 5.17 1.04 7.85
CA PHE A 126 4.29 1.75 8.78
C PHE A 126 4.35 1.18 10.20
N ASN A 127 4.21 -0.15 10.35
CA ASN A 127 4.19 -0.78 11.66
C ASN A 127 5.59 -0.77 12.31
N GLU A 128 6.62 -0.99 11.51
CA GLU A 128 8.00 -1.05 11.96
C GLU A 128 8.46 0.30 12.50
N MET A 129 8.15 1.40 11.81
CA MET A 129 8.49 2.76 12.25
C MET A 129 7.78 3.15 13.55
N VAL A 130 6.52 2.75 13.69
CA VAL A 130 5.72 3.00 14.89
C VAL A 130 6.27 2.22 16.09
N MET A 131 6.56 0.92 15.90
CA MET A 131 7.12 0.06 16.96
C MET A 131 8.53 0.50 17.38
N MET A 132 9.46 0.66 16.42
CA MET A 132 10.82 1.11 16.72
C MET A 132 10.84 2.51 17.33
N GLY A 133 9.95 3.39 16.86
CA GLY A 133 9.78 4.72 17.43
C GLY A 133 9.36 4.68 18.89
N ALA A 134 8.39 3.84 19.24
CA ALA A 134 7.97 3.63 20.61
C ALA A 134 9.10 3.04 21.48
N GLU A 135 9.85 2.06 20.97
CA GLU A 135 11.02 1.48 21.66
C GLU A 135 12.11 2.51 21.95
N MET A 136 12.28 3.49 21.06
CA MET A 136 13.22 4.60 21.22
C MET A 136 12.67 5.79 22.03
N GLY A 137 11.49 5.64 22.65
CA GLY A 137 10.87 6.65 23.50
C GLY A 137 10.09 7.75 22.76
N GLY A 138 9.81 7.55 21.46
CA GLY A 138 8.98 8.44 20.65
C GLY A 138 7.48 8.26 20.87
N ASP A 139 6.70 9.24 20.42
CA ASP A 139 5.24 9.25 20.50
C ASP A 139 4.63 8.40 19.37
N GLU A 140 4.23 7.18 19.74
CA GLU A 140 3.60 6.20 18.84
C GLU A 140 2.45 6.79 18.02
N ARG A 141 1.62 7.64 18.63
CA ARG A 141 0.43 8.22 17.98
C ARG A 141 0.85 9.23 16.92
N LYS A 142 1.83 10.09 17.20
CA LYS A 142 2.33 11.06 16.22
C LYS A 142 2.98 10.36 15.03
N ILE A 143 3.77 9.32 15.28
CA ILE A 143 4.42 8.54 14.22
C ILE A 143 3.36 7.85 13.34
N ALA A 144 2.40 7.18 13.97
CA ALA A 144 1.30 6.50 13.26
C ALA A 144 0.47 7.48 12.43
N LEU A 145 0.08 8.63 12.98
CA LEU A 145 -0.70 9.64 12.25
C LEU A 145 0.10 10.25 11.09
N THR A 146 1.40 10.46 11.26
CA THR A 146 2.27 11.02 10.21
C THR A 146 2.41 10.05 9.03
N HIS A 147 2.66 8.77 9.28
CA HIS A 147 2.75 7.78 8.20
C HIS A 147 1.38 7.49 7.57
N ALA A 148 0.31 7.44 8.36
CA ALA A 148 -1.04 7.23 7.83
C ALA A 148 -1.47 8.40 6.93
N SER A 149 -1.27 9.64 7.39
CA SER A 149 -1.57 10.83 6.59
C SER A 149 -0.73 10.90 5.32
N ARG A 150 0.56 10.53 5.37
CA ARG A 150 1.40 10.43 4.17
C ARG A 150 0.80 9.47 3.14
N VAL A 151 0.42 8.26 3.55
CA VAL A 151 -0.20 7.29 2.64
C VAL A 151 -1.50 7.82 2.07
N LEU A 152 -2.38 8.39 2.90
CA LEU A 152 -3.63 8.99 2.45
C LEU A 152 -3.36 10.09 1.41
N LEU A 153 -2.47 11.03 1.72
CA LEU A 153 -2.13 12.15 0.85
C LEU A 153 -1.56 11.68 -0.48
N VAL A 154 -0.59 10.77 -0.48
CA VAL A 154 0.03 10.27 -1.71
C VAL A 154 -1.00 9.52 -2.56
N VAL A 155 -1.78 8.62 -1.93
CA VAL A 155 -2.77 7.82 -2.64
C VAL A 155 -3.91 8.69 -3.21
N PHE A 156 -4.33 9.76 -2.55
CA PHE A 156 -5.32 10.69 -3.11
C PHE A 156 -4.73 11.65 -4.15
N THR A 157 -3.56 12.23 -3.90
CA THR A 157 -3.03 13.32 -4.73
C THR A 157 -2.45 12.82 -6.04
N VAL A 158 -1.67 11.73 -6.06
CA VAL A 158 -0.99 11.24 -7.26
C VAL A 158 -1.97 10.89 -8.40
N PRO A 159 -2.99 10.03 -8.21
CA PRO A 159 -3.90 9.69 -9.29
C PRO A 159 -4.81 10.86 -9.69
N LEU A 160 -5.17 11.75 -8.75
CA LEU A 160 -5.93 12.95 -9.09
C LEU A 160 -5.09 13.91 -9.93
N TRP A 161 -3.83 14.11 -9.55
CA TRP A 161 -2.88 14.93 -10.30
C TRP A 161 -2.72 14.42 -11.73
N LEU A 162 -2.44 13.13 -11.90
CA LEU A 162 -2.27 12.52 -13.21
C LEU A 162 -3.55 12.61 -14.08
N ARG A 163 -4.74 12.55 -13.47
CA ARG A 163 -6.00 12.78 -14.19
C ARG A 163 -6.11 14.24 -14.65
N LEU A 164 -5.79 15.19 -13.79
CA LEU A 164 -5.87 16.62 -14.09
C LEU A 164 -4.87 17.05 -15.18
N THR A 165 -3.70 16.41 -15.23
CA THR A 165 -2.69 16.63 -16.28
C THR A 165 -2.95 15.84 -17.56
N GLY A 166 -4.03 15.06 -17.63
CA GLY A 166 -4.36 14.21 -18.79
C GLY A 166 -3.41 13.03 -19.01
N GLN A 167 -2.59 12.70 -18.02
CA GLN A 167 -1.60 11.60 -18.07
C GLN A 167 -2.20 10.24 -17.67
N LEU A 168 -3.42 10.22 -17.13
CA LEU A 168 -4.19 9.00 -16.86
C LEU A 168 -5.36 8.89 -17.85
N ASP A 169 -5.26 7.95 -18.78
CA ASP A 169 -6.41 7.51 -19.57
C ASP A 169 -7.16 6.42 -18.80
N ILE A 170 -8.28 6.80 -18.19
CA ILE A 170 -9.04 5.95 -17.24
C ILE A 170 -9.92 4.93 -17.99
N MET A 171 -10.17 5.16 -19.28
CA MET A 171 -11.10 4.34 -20.07
C MET A 171 -10.55 2.94 -20.40
N ASP A 172 -9.23 2.76 -20.45
CA ASP A 172 -8.64 1.53 -21.03
C ASP A 172 -8.43 0.39 -20.00
N ARG A 173 -8.34 0.70 -18.70
CA ARG A 173 -8.06 -0.32 -17.66
C ARG A 173 -9.29 -0.97 -17.04
N MET A 174 -10.49 -0.43 -17.30
CA MET A 174 -11.74 -1.05 -16.85
C MET A 174 -12.07 -2.34 -17.63
N ALA A 175 -11.40 -2.56 -18.78
CA ALA A 175 -11.54 -3.74 -19.65
C ALA A 175 -10.60 -4.91 -19.30
N LEU A 176 -9.74 -4.80 -18.28
CA LEU A 176 -8.73 -5.83 -17.95
C LEU A 176 -9.23 -6.97 -17.04
N GLY A 177 -10.50 -6.94 -16.61
CA GLY A 177 -11.08 -8.01 -15.81
C GLY A 177 -11.76 -9.05 -16.69
N VAL A 178 -11.10 -10.17 -16.98
CA VAL A 178 -11.79 -11.36 -17.49
C VAL A 178 -12.76 -11.84 -16.39
N GLY A 179 -13.97 -12.23 -16.74
CA GLY A 179 -14.92 -12.75 -15.76
C GLY A 179 -14.34 -13.95 -15.02
N LEU A 180 -14.61 -14.10 -13.71
CA LEU A 180 -14.13 -15.26 -12.95
C LEU A 180 -14.60 -16.61 -13.55
N ALA A 181 -15.64 -16.62 -14.37
CA ALA A 181 -16.10 -17.81 -15.07
C ALA A 181 -15.32 -18.09 -16.38
N ASP A 182 -14.64 -17.08 -16.91
CA ASP A 182 -13.96 -17.12 -18.21
C ASP A 182 -12.45 -17.39 -18.08
N VAL A 183 -11.94 -17.41 -16.85
CA VAL A 183 -10.55 -17.74 -16.52
C VAL A 183 -10.35 -19.26 -16.59
N ALA A 184 -9.37 -19.70 -17.38
CA ALA A 184 -9.08 -21.11 -17.51
C ALA A 184 -8.67 -21.72 -16.15
N PRO A 185 -9.06 -22.98 -15.83
CA PRO A 185 -8.65 -23.64 -14.60
C PRO A 185 -7.13 -23.66 -14.37
N ALA A 186 -6.35 -23.70 -15.45
CA ALA A 186 -4.89 -23.63 -15.42
C ALA A 186 -4.36 -22.29 -14.90
N GLU A 187 -5.05 -21.18 -15.17
CA GLU A 187 -4.64 -19.84 -14.69
C GLU A 187 -4.89 -19.70 -13.18
N TYR A 188 -5.95 -20.34 -12.66
CA TYR A 188 -6.15 -20.44 -11.21
C TYR A 188 -5.06 -21.25 -10.52
N LEU A 189 -4.61 -22.34 -11.15
CA LEU A 189 -3.48 -23.13 -10.64
C LEU A 189 -2.18 -22.34 -10.69
N LEU A 190 -1.94 -21.58 -11.76
CA LEU A 190 -0.79 -20.70 -11.88
C LEU A 190 -0.80 -19.61 -10.79
N LEU A 191 -1.94 -18.95 -10.57
CA LEU A 191 -2.11 -17.96 -9.50
C LEU A 191 -1.83 -18.57 -8.12
N ALA A 192 -2.36 -19.78 -7.86
CA ALA A 192 -2.10 -20.50 -6.62
C ALA A 192 -0.61 -20.87 -6.48
N ALA A 193 0.05 -21.27 -7.57
CA ALA A 193 1.47 -21.60 -7.60
C ALA A 193 2.35 -20.36 -7.31
N CYS A 194 2.09 -19.22 -7.96
CA CYS A 194 2.80 -17.97 -7.67
C CYS A 194 2.54 -17.51 -6.21
N GLY A 195 1.34 -17.76 -5.67
CA GLY A 195 1.02 -17.54 -4.25
C GLY A 195 1.94 -18.29 -3.27
N LEU A 196 2.51 -19.43 -3.67
CA LEU A 196 3.52 -20.15 -2.87
C LEU A 196 4.85 -19.40 -2.76
N GLY A 197 5.04 -18.33 -3.53
CA GLY A 197 6.18 -17.42 -3.37
C GLY A 197 6.19 -16.71 -2.02
N TRP A 198 5.01 -16.47 -1.41
CA TRP A 198 4.92 -15.83 -0.11
C TRP A 198 5.67 -16.60 1.00
N PRO A 199 5.40 -17.89 1.29
CA PRO A 199 6.13 -18.62 2.33
C PRO A 199 7.63 -18.73 2.04
N ILE A 200 8.04 -18.82 0.77
CA ILE A 200 9.45 -18.84 0.38
C ILE A 200 10.13 -17.50 0.71
N ALA A 201 9.53 -16.39 0.29
CA ALA A 201 10.02 -15.05 0.59
C ALA A 201 10.04 -14.75 2.10
N ALA A 202 9.04 -15.26 2.84
CA ALA A 202 9.00 -15.13 4.29
C ALA A 202 10.15 -15.89 4.96
N LYS A 203 10.48 -17.10 4.48
CA LYS A 203 11.62 -17.89 4.97
C LYS A 203 12.95 -17.19 4.69
N LEU A 204 13.07 -16.52 3.55
CA LEU A 204 14.23 -15.70 3.17
C LEU A 204 14.28 -14.33 3.88
N ARG A 205 13.28 -14.00 4.72
CA ARG A 205 13.17 -12.73 5.44
C ARG A 205 13.16 -11.50 4.52
N LEU A 206 12.58 -11.65 3.33
CA LEU A 206 12.42 -10.52 2.42
C LEU A 206 11.41 -9.51 2.99
N PRO A 207 11.67 -8.19 2.87
CA PRO A 207 10.68 -7.18 3.22
C PRO A 207 9.44 -7.33 2.33
N ALA A 208 8.25 -7.08 2.89
CA ALA A 208 6.98 -7.25 2.19
C ALA A 208 6.82 -8.63 1.51
N ALA A 209 7.23 -9.72 2.17
CA ALA A 209 7.24 -11.08 1.62
C ALA A 209 5.94 -11.53 0.93
N ALA A 210 4.77 -11.12 1.44
CA ALA A 210 3.48 -11.43 0.85
C ALA A 210 3.26 -10.78 -0.53
N LEU A 211 3.97 -9.69 -0.84
CA LEU A 211 3.95 -9.01 -2.12
C LEU A 211 5.12 -9.50 -3.00
N VAL A 212 6.34 -9.45 -2.46
CA VAL A 212 7.58 -9.70 -3.21
C VAL A 212 7.69 -11.14 -3.67
N GLY A 213 7.30 -12.11 -2.83
CA GLY A 213 7.39 -13.53 -3.17
C GLY A 213 6.57 -13.88 -4.42
N PRO A 214 5.26 -13.60 -4.42
CA PRO A 214 4.40 -13.83 -5.58
C PRO A 214 4.69 -12.96 -6.80
N MET A 215 5.39 -11.83 -6.64
CA MET A 215 5.79 -10.96 -7.75
C MET A 215 6.99 -11.51 -8.55
N ILE A 216 7.86 -12.29 -7.90
CA ILE A 216 9.07 -12.84 -8.52
C ILE A 216 8.80 -14.17 -9.24
N LEU A 217 7.76 -14.91 -8.84
CA LEU A 217 7.35 -16.19 -9.42
C LEU A 217 6.34 -16.00 -10.54
#